data_AF-A0A1V6E3N0-F1
#
_entry.id   AF-A0A1V6E3N0-F1
#
_cell.length_a   1.000
_cell.length_b   1.000
_cell.length_c   1.000
_cell.angle_alpha   90.00
_cell.angle_beta   90.00
_cell.angle_gamma   90.00
#
_symmetry.space_group_name_H-M   'P 1'
#
loop_
_entity.id
_entity.type
_entity.pdbx_description
1 polymer ?
#
loop_
_entity_poly.entity_id
_entity_poly.type
_entity_poly.pdbx_seq_one_letter_code
_entity_poly.pdbx_strand_id
1 'polypeptide(L)'
;MKKKPHKILCTTLGQILPVLVFLVSAIMLPAQASSQAAQIEKAPTSASHMSASRISLSFSLQEWGNEFGTGFQITSPWFWHEKTAVRLGGSVLWKQDANWATFYALRLGLVGATFMRNEDIRLYGEGGFLFLFPAASFDSDPFAFGGYGHFGFEFFMPKASGPLSSSYFIELGTNGVGAKSNSGQSYLNGFSASTGLRVYL
;
A
#
# COMPACT_ATOMS: atom_id res chain seq x y z
N MET A 1 -20.29 14.92 38.69
CA MET A 1 -20.21 15.43 37.30
C MET A 1 -20.53 14.30 36.33
N LYS A 2 -21.53 14.50 35.44
CA LYS A 2 -22.07 13.45 34.56
C LYS A 2 -21.10 13.14 33.41
N LYS A 3 -20.74 11.85 33.25
CA LYS A 3 -20.03 11.30 32.08
C LYS A 3 -20.91 11.44 30.83
N LYS A 4 -20.44 12.12 29.78
CA LYS A 4 -21.06 12.11 28.44
C LYS A 4 -20.53 10.88 27.66
N PRO A 5 -21.40 10.01 27.10
CA PRO A 5 -20.99 8.71 26.58
C PRO A 5 -20.60 8.72 25.10
N HIS A 6 -19.84 7.68 24.75
CA HIS A 6 -19.38 7.18 23.44
C HIS A 6 -20.38 7.21 22.26
N LYS A 7 -20.87 8.37 21.83
CA LYS A 7 -21.76 8.46 20.64
C LYS A 7 -21.06 8.81 19.33
N ILE A 8 -19.84 9.35 19.36
CA ILE A 8 -19.16 9.83 18.14
C ILE A 8 -18.40 8.70 17.44
N LEU A 9 -17.84 7.74 18.20
CA LEU A 9 -17.03 6.65 17.63
C LEU A 9 -17.86 5.60 16.88
N CYS A 10 -19.15 5.44 17.22
CA CYS A 10 -20.04 4.44 16.63
C CYS A 10 -20.73 4.95 15.35
N THR A 11 -20.84 6.28 15.17
CA THR A 11 -21.49 6.87 14.00
C THR A 11 -20.56 6.99 12.80
N THR A 12 -19.27 7.25 13.01
CA THR A 12 -18.28 7.31 11.92
C THR A 12 -17.93 5.93 11.38
N LEU A 13 -17.82 4.91 12.24
CA LEU A 13 -17.55 3.53 11.82
C LEU A 13 -18.70 2.92 10.99
N GLY A 14 -19.95 3.26 11.33
CA GLY A 14 -21.15 2.81 10.62
C GLY A 14 -21.35 3.43 9.24
N GLN A 15 -20.69 4.56 8.94
CA GLN A 15 -20.73 5.20 7.61
C GLN A 15 -19.56 4.76 6.71
N ILE A 16 -18.45 4.30 7.28
CA ILE A 16 -17.28 3.81 6.53
C ILE A 16 -17.52 2.38 6.02
N LEU A 17 -18.23 1.56 6.78
CA LEU A 17 -18.52 0.16 6.44
C LEU A 17 -19.30 -0.01 5.11
N PRO A 18 -20.38 0.75 4.81
CA PRO A 18 -21.08 0.61 3.54
C PRO A 18 -20.26 1.11 2.34
N VAL A 19 -19.40 2.13 2.51
CA VAL A 19 -18.52 2.61 1.44
C VAL A 19 -17.45 1.58 1.11
N LEU A 20 -16.88 0.92 2.13
CA LEU A 20 -15.91 -0.17 1.96
C LEU A 20 -16.55 -1.39 1.28
N VAL A 21 -17.78 -1.76 1.67
CA VAL A 21 -18.53 -2.86 1.04
C VAL A 21 -18.89 -2.53 -0.42
N PHE A 22 -19.27 -1.29 -0.72
CA PHE A 22 -19.57 -0.87 -2.10
C PHE A 22 -18.32 -0.88 -2.99
N LEU A 23 -17.17 -0.45 -2.46
CA LEU A 23 -15.91 -0.47 -3.20
C LEU A 23 -15.45 -1.90 -3.49
N VAL A 24 -15.59 -2.81 -2.52
CA VAL A 24 -15.26 -4.24 -2.71
C VAL A 24 -16.23 -4.92 -3.69
N SER A 25 -17.51 -4.54 -3.69
CA SER A 25 -18.52 -5.10 -4.60
C SER A 25 -18.33 -4.66 -6.05
N ALA A 26 -17.89 -3.41 -6.28
CA ALA A 26 -17.64 -2.89 -7.63
C ALA A 26 -16.42 -3.54 -8.32
N ILE A 27 -15.49 -4.12 -7.55
CA ILE A 27 -14.30 -4.83 -8.06
C ILE A 27 -14.64 -6.28 -8.45
N MET A 28 -15.81 -6.80 -8.07
CA MET A 28 -16.21 -8.20 -8.26
C MET A 28 -17.06 -8.45 -9.52
N LEU A 29 -17.27 -7.46 -10.40
CA LEU A 29 -17.97 -7.71 -11.67
C LEU A 29 -17.01 -8.36 -12.68
N PRO A 30 -17.30 -9.58 -13.19
CA PRO A 30 -16.57 -10.13 -14.31
C PRO A 30 -16.96 -9.36 -15.57
N ALA A 31 -16.07 -8.50 -16.06
CA ALA A 31 -16.21 -7.92 -17.38
C ALA A 31 -15.99 -9.03 -18.44
N GLN A 32 -17.06 -9.63 -18.93
CA GLN A 32 -17.02 -10.42 -20.16
C GLN A 32 -16.73 -9.48 -21.32
N ALA A 33 -15.47 -9.42 -21.74
CA ALA A 33 -15.07 -8.84 -23.01
C ALA A 33 -14.56 -9.96 -23.91
N SER A 34 -15.39 -10.34 -24.89
CA SER A 34 -14.92 -11.13 -26.03
C SER A 34 -14.22 -10.21 -27.02
N SER A 35 -13.00 -10.54 -27.42
CA SER A 35 -12.51 -10.23 -28.77
C SER A 35 -11.35 -11.14 -29.12
N GLN A 36 -11.52 -11.89 -30.21
CA GLN A 36 -10.55 -12.80 -30.77
C GLN A 36 -9.43 -12.06 -31.52
N ALA A 37 -8.26 -12.69 -31.49
CA ALA A 37 -7.23 -12.76 -32.54
C ALA A 37 -6.44 -11.49 -32.92
N ALA A 38 -5.23 -11.39 -32.37
CA ALA A 38 -4.03 -11.13 -33.14
C ALA A 38 -2.83 -11.82 -32.47
N GLN A 39 -2.32 -12.86 -33.11
CA GLN A 39 -1.11 -13.58 -32.73
C GLN A 39 0.11 -12.67 -32.90
N ILE A 40 0.68 -12.19 -31.81
CA ILE A 40 2.02 -11.60 -31.77
C ILE A 40 2.77 -12.28 -30.62
N GLU A 41 3.70 -13.14 -31.03
CA GLU A 41 4.92 -13.58 -30.33
C GLU A 41 4.79 -13.94 -28.84
N LYS A 42 4.82 -15.25 -28.55
CA LYS A 42 4.89 -15.80 -27.19
C LYS A 42 5.97 -15.10 -26.35
N ALA A 43 5.57 -14.15 -25.52
CA ALA A 43 6.31 -13.80 -24.31
C ALA A 43 6.39 -15.07 -23.45
N PRO A 44 7.49 -15.30 -22.71
CA PRO A 44 7.57 -16.45 -21.83
C PRO A 44 6.37 -16.38 -20.87
N THR A 45 5.70 -17.53 -20.71
CA THR A 45 4.70 -17.77 -19.67
C THR A 45 5.37 -17.80 -18.28
N SER A 46 6.22 -16.82 -17.99
CA SER A 46 6.87 -16.59 -16.71
C SER A 46 6.01 -15.65 -15.86
N ALA A 47 6.21 -15.66 -14.54
CA ALA A 47 5.54 -14.98 -13.41
C ALA A 47 4.41 -13.93 -13.64
N SER A 48 4.46 -13.15 -14.72
CA SER A 48 3.52 -12.11 -15.16
C SER A 48 2.03 -12.50 -15.13
N HIS A 49 1.59 -13.46 -15.94
CA HIS A 49 0.17 -13.79 -16.07
C HIS A 49 -0.46 -14.38 -14.80
N MET A 50 0.30 -15.12 -13.99
CA MET A 50 -0.22 -15.67 -12.73
C MET A 50 -0.38 -14.62 -11.63
N SER A 51 0.46 -13.58 -11.64
CA SER A 51 0.39 -12.51 -10.64
C SER A 51 -0.72 -11.49 -10.94
N ALA A 52 -1.10 -11.34 -12.22
CA ALA A 52 -2.14 -10.40 -12.63
C ALA A 52 -3.52 -10.70 -12.01
N SER A 53 -3.90 -11.98 -11.86
CA SER A 53 -5.25 -12.37 -11.40
C SER A 53 -5.39 -12.59 -9.89
N ARG A 54 -4.36 -12.29 -9.10
CA ARG A 54 -4.30 -12.69 -7.68
C ARG A 54 -4.25 -11.52 -6.73
N ILE A 55 -4.84 -11.71 -5.55
CA ILE A 55 -4.63 -10.82 -4.41
C ILE A 55 -3.22 -11.06 -3.89
N SER A 56 -2.54 -9.99 -3.47
CA SER A 56 -1.24 -10.12 -2.83
C SER A 56 -1.23 -9.52 -1.43
N LEU A 57 -0.53 -10.18 -0.51
CA LEU A 57 -0.24 -9.70 0.83
C LEU A 57 1.25 -9.37 0.93
N SER A 58 1.61 -8.28 1.59
CA SER A 58 3.00 -7.92 1.80
C SER A 58 3.30 -7.43 3.20
N PHE A 59 4.53 -7.67 3.62
CA PHE A 59 5.14 -7.12 4.83
C PHE A 59 6.38 -6.32 4.44
N SER A 60 6.57 -5.15 5.04
CA SER A 60 7.71 -4.28 4.78
C SER A 60 8.34 -3.71 6.04
N LEU A 61 9.63 -3.41 5.92
CA LEU A 61 10.38 -2.49 6.79
C LEU A 61 10.58 -1.18 6.03
N GLN A 62 10.57 -0.08 6.76
CA GLN A 62 10.52 1.24 6.14
C GLN A 62 11.17 2.30 7.03
N GLU A 63 11.88 3.24 6.40
CA GLU A 63 12.61 4.31 7.07
C GLU A 63 12.32 5.66 6.41
N TRP A 64 11.98 6.66 7.24
CA TRP A 64 11.84 8.07 6.90
C TRP A 64 12.73 8.89 7.82
N GLY A 65 14.02 9.03 7.51
CA GLY A 65 14.96 9.82 8.31
C GLY A 65 14.98 9.39 9.79
N ASN A 66 14.21 10.06 10.65
CA ASN A 66 14.12 9.77 12.09
C ASN A 66 12.97 8.83 12.48
N GLU A 67 12.22 8.32 11.50
CA GLU A 67 11.10 7.39 11.74
C GLU A 67 11.39 6.02 11.14
N PHE A 68 11.36 5.00 11.99
CA PHE A 68 11.40 3.59 11.58
C PHE A 68 9.99 3.01 11.59
N GLY A 69 9.70 2.03 10.75
CA GLY A 69 8.42 1.35 10.81
C GLY A 69 8.33 0.02 10.10
N THR A 70 7.20 -0.62 10.34
CA THR A 70 6.77 -1.83 9.63
C THR A 70 5.46 -1.57 8.91
N GLY A 71 5.27 -2.23 7.78
CA GLY A 71 4.09 -2.07 6.93
C GLY A 71 3.46 -3.41 6.58
N PHE A 72 2.14 -3.42 6.46
CA PHE A 72 1.36 -4.50 5.87
C PHE A 72 0.53 -3.94 4.73
N GLN A 73 0.50 -4.62 3.59
CA GLN A 73 -0.26 -4.15 2.43
C GLN A 73 -1.03 -5.29 1.78
N ILE A 74 -2.20 -4.95 1.25
CA ILE A 74 -3.07 -5.83 0.47
C ILE A 74 -3.25 -5.16 -0.89
N THR A 75 -2.96 -5.89 -1.96
CA THR A 75 -3.15 -5.42 -3.35
C THR A 75 -4.22 -6.26 -4.01
N SER A 76 -5.15 -5.60 -4.72
CA SER A 76 -6.16 -6.25 -5.53
C SER A 76 -5.53 -7.00 -6.71
N PRO A 77 -6.31 -7.88 -7.39
CA PRO A 77 -5.95 -8.30 -8.74
C PRO A 77 -5.77 -7.08 -9.65
N TRP A 78 -4.96 -7.26 -10.70
CA TRP A 78 -4.68 -6.26 -11.72
C TRP A 78 -5.83 -6.23 -12.72
N PHE A 79 -6.52 -5.09 -12.87
CA PHE A 79 -7.77 -5.01 -13.63
C PHE A 79 -7.67 -4.22 -14.94
N TRP A 80 -6.87 -3.14 -15.00
CA TRP A 80 -6.77 -2.32 -16.21
C TRP A 80 -5.59 -2.77 -17.08
N HIS A 81 -5.87 -3.54 -18.14
CA HIS A 81 -4.86 -4.16 -19.02
C HIS A 81 -3.77 -4.92 -18.25
N GLU A 82 -4.11 -5.52 -17.10
CA GLU A 82 -3.15 -6.17 -16.18
C GLU A 82 -2.01 -5.25 -15.68
N LYS A 83 -2.21 -3.93 -15.78
CA LYS A 83 -1.20 -2.91 -15.46
C LYS A 83 -1.60 -1.99 -14.31
N THR A 84 -2.84 -2.06 -13.83
CA THR A 84 -3.29 -1.28 -12.68
C THR A 84 -3.94 -2.15 -11.60
N ALA A 85 -3.61 -1.87 -10.34
CA ALA A 85 -4.23 -2.48 -9.16
C ALA A 85 -4.50 -1.42 -8.07
N VAL A 86 -5.42 -1.70 -7.15
CA VAL A 86 -5.65 -0.91 -5.94
C VAL A 86 -4.84 -1.52 -4.80
N ARG A 87 -4.19 -0.68 -3.99
CA ARG A 87 -3.45 -1.10 -2.81
C ARG A 87 -3.93 -0.39 -1.56
N LEU A 88 -4.16 -1.17 -0.51
CA LEU A 88 -4.44 -0.70 0.84
C LEU A 88 -3.28 -1.13 1.74
N GLY A 89 -2.68 -0.18 2.46
CA GLY A 89 -1.57 -0.42 3.36
C GLY A 89 -1.82 0.18 4.75
N GLY A 90 -1.29 -0.48 5.77
CA GLY A 90 -1.22 0.04 7.13
C GLY A 90 0.21 -0.08 7.66
N SER A 91 0.66 0.93 8.40
CA SER A 91 1.99 0.99 8.98
C SER A 91 1.96 1.29 10.47
N VAL A 92 2.82 0.60 11.22
CA VAL A 92 3.20 0.96 12.58
C VAL A 92 4.55 1.64 12.51
N LEU A 93 4.65 2.82 13.07
CA LEU A 93 5.81 3.70 12.96
C LEU A 93 6.28 4.10 14.35
N TRP A 94 7.59 4.28 14.51
CA TRP A 94 8.23 4.74 15.73
C TRP A 94 9.08 5.95 15.45
N LYS A 95 8.83 7.02 16.20
CA LYS A 95 9.56 8.29 16.09
C LYS A 95 10.73 8.32 17.07
N GLN A 96 11.97 8.27 16.56
CA GLN A 96 13.17 8.09 17.39
C GLN A 96 13.43 9.28 18.33
N ASP A 97 13.30 10.50 17.81
CA ASP A 97 13.45 11.77 18.54
C ASP A 97 12.31 12.06 19.52
N ALA A 98 11.26 11.23 19.53
CA ALA A 98 10.15 11.28 20.49
C ALA A 98 10.13 10.05 21.41
N ASN A 99 11.31 9.58 21.85
CA ASN A 99 11.47 8.41 22.71
C ASN A 99 10.76 7.15 22.15
N TRP A 100 10.92 6.91 20.85
CA TRP A 100 10.29 5.79 20.14
C TRP A 100 8.76 5.77 20.27
N ALA A 101 8.13 6.94 20.34
CA ALA A 101 6.67 7.03 20.37
C ALA A 101 6.05 6.37 19.13
N THR A 102 5.07 5.50 19.38
CA THR A 102 4.39 4.73 18.33
C THR A 102 3.24 5.52 17.75
N PHE A 103 3.15 5.55 16.42
CA PHE A 103 2.05 6.17 15.69
C PHE A 103 1.71 5.34 14.45
N TYR A 104 0.57 5.63 13.80
CA TYR A 104 0.03 4.77 12.74
C TYR A 104 -0.23 5.54 11.47
N ALA A 105 -0.07 4.87 10.34
CA ALA A 105 -0.44 5.41 9.04
C ALA A 105 -1.26 4.40 8.23
N LEU A 106 -2.22 4.89 7.46
CA LEU A 106 -2.96 4.13 6.45
C LEU A 106 -2.71 4.75 5.08
N ARG A 107 -2.53 3.90 4.08
CA ARG A 107 -2.31 4.27 2.68
C ARG A 107 -3.36 3.62 1.80
N LEU A 108 -3.93 4.40 0.90
CA LEU A 108 -4.82 3.91 -0.15
C LEU A 108 -4.36 4.49 -1.47
N GLY A 109 -3.97 3.64 -2.41
CA GLY A 109 -3.36 4.07 -3.66
C GLY A 109 -3.68 3.20 -4.85
N LEU A 110 -3.33 3.75 -6.02
CA LEU A 110 -3.35 3.05 -7.29
C LEU A 110 -1.91 2.71 -7.67
N VAL A 111 -1.70 1.46 -8.05
CA VAL A 111 -0.41 0.92 -8.47
C VAL A 111 -0.45 0.70 -9.97
N GLY A 112 0.49 1.29 -10.70
CA GLY A 112 0.75 1.02 -12.11
C GLY A 112 2.03 0.22 -12.28
N ALA A 113 2.05 -0.82 -13.12
CA ALA A 113 3.26 -1.64 -13.29
C ALA A 113 3.51 -2.12 -14.72
N THR A 114 4.78 -2.48 -14.95
CA THR A 114 5.26 -3.17 -16.15
C THR A 114 6.38 -4.14 -15.78
N PHE A 115 6.56 -5.19 -16.57
CA PHE A 115 7.71 -6.08 -16.45
C PHE A 115 8.90 -5.57 -17.25
N MET A 116 10.10 -5.81 -16.73
CA MET A 116 11.32 -5.66 -17.52
C MET A 116 11.37 -6.76 -18.58
N ARG A 117 11.83 -6.42 -19.77
CA ARG A 117 11.90 -7.37 -20.89
C ARG A 117 12.86 -8.51 -20.53
N ASN A 118 12.39 -9.75 -20.67
CA ASN A 118 13.13 -10.99 -20.42
C ASN A 118 13.59 -11.24 -18.98
N GLU A 119 13.10 -10.46 -18.01
CA GLU A 119 13.45 -10.61 -16.61
C GLU A 119 12.21 -10.79 -15.74
N ASP A 120 12.32 -11.60 -14.69
CA ASP A 120 11.28 -11.76 -13.68
C ASP A 120 11.35 -10.59 -12.65
N ILE A 121 11.45 -9.37 -13.18
CA ILE A 121 11.51 -8.10 -12.43
C ILE A 121 10.35 -7.21 -12.88
N ARG A 122 9.57 -6.72 -11.92
CA ARG A 122 8.49 -5.75 -12.15
C ARG A 122 8.90 -4.38 -11.65
N LEU A 123 8.72 -3.39 -12.51
CA LEU A 123 8.82 -1.98 -12.18
C LEU A 123 7.40 -1.46 -11.97
N TYR A 124 7.18 -0.76 -10.86
CA TYR A 124 5.89 -0.17 -10.57
C TYR A 124 6.01 1.22 -9.97
N GLY A 125 4.95 2.00 -10.14
CA GLY A 125 4.72 3.26 -9.44
C GLY A 125 3.42 3.16 -8.68
N GLU A 126 3.37 3.76 -7.50
CA GLU A 126 2.16 3.90 -6.71
C GLU A 126 1.98 5.35 -6.31
N GLY A 127 0.73 5.82 -6.35
CA GLY A 127 0.34 7.12 -5.84
C GLY A 127 -1.01 7.04 -5.15
N GLY A 128 -1.19 7.81 -4.09
CA GLY A 128 -2.41 7.73 -3.31
C GLY A 128 -2.50 8.69 -2.13
N PHE A 129 -3.46 8.38 -1.27
CA PHE A 129 -3.79 9.13 -0.07
C PHE A 129 -3.14 8.50 1.17
N LEU A 130 -2.63 9.36 2.04
CA LEU A 130 -2.01 9.00 3.31
C LEU A 130 -2.84 9.59 4.45
N PHE A 131 -3.24 8.72 5.37
CA PHE A 131 -3.97 9.05 6.59
C PHE A 131 -3.05 8.75 7.77
N LEU A 132 -2.82 9.73 8.63
CA LEU A 132 -1.86 9.67 9.71
C LEU A 132 -2.56 9.86 11.05
N PHE A 133 -2.20 9.01 12.02
CA PHE A 133 -2.74 9.01 13.38
C PHE A 133 -1.57 9.17 14.36
N PRO A 134 -1.23 10.41 14.74
CA PRO A 134 -0.09 10.72 15.59
C PRO A 134 -0.31 10.27 17.05
N ALA A 135 0.78 10.17 17.80
CA ALA A 135 0.69 10.00 19.23
C ALA A 135 0.57 11.37 19.92
N ALA A 136 -0.39 11.48 20.85
CA ALA A 136 -0.59 12.68 21.67
C ALA A 136 0.65 13.11 22.49
N SER A 137 1.64 12.23 22.62
CA SER A 137 2.90 12.51 23.31
C SER A 137 3.81 13.49 22.56
N PHE A 138 3.71 13.59 21.22
CA PHE A 138 4.59 14.46 20.43
C PHE A 138 3.84 15.36 19.46
N ASP A 139 2.58 15.09 19.16
CA ASP A 139 1.73 15.91 18.31
C ASP A 139 0.35 16.05 18.95
N SER A 140 -0.13 17.28 19.06
CA SER A 140 -1.45 17.58 19.64
C SER A 140 -2.58 17.38 18.63
N ASP A 141 -2.27 17.34 17.33
CA ASP A 141 -3.24 17.05 16.30
C ASP A 141 -3.50 15.52 16.26
N PRO A 142 -4.76 15.08 16.43
CA PRO A 142 -5.08 13.65 16.48
C PRO A 142 -5.05 12.97 15.11
N PHE A 143 -4.92 13.76 14.03
CA PHE A 143 -5.03 13.28 12.66
C PHE A 143 -4.37 14.24 11.68
N ALA A 144 -3.68 13.68 10.68
CA ALA A 144 -3.21 14.43 9.52
C ALA A 144 -3.49 13.66 8.22
N PHE A 145 -3.60 14.40 7.12
CA PHE A 145 -3.95 13.86 5.80
C PHE A 145 -3.05 14.45 4.73
N GLY A 146 -2.71 13.65 3.73
CA GLY A 146 -2.01 14.13 2.56
C GLY A 146 -1.84 13.06 1.48
N GLY A 147 -0.82 13.26 0.66
CA GLY A 147 -0.50 12.35 -0.44
C GLY A 147 0.78 11.56 -0.20
N TYR A 148 0.95 10.50 -0.96
CA TYR A 148 2.23 9.82 -1.12
C TYR A 148 2.41 9.35 -2.56
N GLY A 149 3.66 9.12 -2.92
CA GLY A 149 4.01 8.45 -4.17
C GLY A 149 5.38 7.81 -4.10
N HIS A 150 5.52 6.62 -4.69
CA HIS A 150 6.79 5.90 -4.72
C HIS A 150 6.93 5.09 -6.01
N PHE A 151 8.18 4.78 -6.35
CA PHE A 151 8.54 3.79 -7.36
C PHE A 151 9.11 2.56 -6.69
N GLY A 152 8.80 1.40 -7.23
CA GLY A 152 9.25 0.13 -6.69
C GLY A 152 9.80 -0.81 -7.74
N PHE A 153 10.73 -1.64 -7.27
CA PHE A 153 11.32 -2.76 -7.98
C PHE A 153 10.90 -4.02 -7.24
N GLU A 154 10.33 -4.97 -7.97
CA GLU A 154 9.88 -6.24 -7.41
C GLU A 154 10.56 -7.39 -8.15
N PHE A 155 11.24 -8.24 -7.39
CA PHE A 155 12.04 -9.37 -7.85
C PHE A 155 11.28 -10.65 -7.51
N PHE A 156 10.83 -11.38 -8.53
CA PHE A 156 10.08 -12.61 -8.32
C PHE A 156 11.02 -13.75 -7.98
N MET A 157 10.66 -14.51 -6.94
CA MET A 157 11.43 -15.68 -6.55
C MET A 157 11.10 -16.86 -7.48
N PRO A 158 12.08 -17.72 -7.82
CA PRO A 158 11.82 -18.94 -8.56
C PRO A 158 10.74 -19.77 -7.87
N LYS A 159 9.80 -20.32 -8.64
CA LYS A 159 8.70 -21.12 -8.09
C LYS A 159 9.24 -22.38 -7.40
N ALA A 160 9.15 -22.42 -6.08
CA ALA A 160 9.32 -23.65 -5.32
C ALA A 160 8.01 -24.46 -5.40
N SER A 161 7.91 -25.39 -6.35
CA SER A 161 7.01 -26.56 -6.41
C SER A 161 5.61 -26.44 -5.76
N GLY A 162 4.94 -25.29 -5.85
CA GLY A 162 3.72 -24.98 -5.11
C GLY A 162 2.89 -23.87 -5.76
N PRO A 163 1.62 -23.71 -5.34
CA PRO A 163 0.70 -22.77 -5.97
C PRO A 163 0.98 -21.30 -5.61
N LEU A 164 1.73 -21.04 -4.54
CA LEU A 164 2.07 -19.70 -4.06
C LEU A 164 3.29 -19.14 -4.80
N SER A 165 3.24 -17.86 -5.14
CA SER A 165 4.38 -17.12 -5.68
C SER A 165 4.77 -16.04 -4.69
N SER A 166 6.07 -15.84 -4.50
CA SER A 166 6.62 -14.81 -3.63
C SER A 166 7.57 -13.89 -4.39
N SER A 167 7.73 -12.69 -3.88
CA SER A 167 8.66 -11.71 -4.37
C SER A 167 9.26 -10.91 -3.23
N TYR A 168 10.42 -10.33 -3.51
CA TYR A 168 11.06 -9.31 -2.69
C TYR A 168 10.93 -7.98 -3.40
N PHE A 169 10.70 -6.89 -2.67
CA PHE A 169 10.60 -5.58 -3.28
C PHE A 169 11.38 -4.52 -2.52
N ILE A 170 11.76 -3.48 -3.27
CA ILE A 170 12.32 -2.23 -2.76
C ILE A 170 11.43 -1.11 -3.30
N GLU A 171 11.06 -0.17 -2.45
CA GLU A 171 10.23 0.99 -2.75
C GLU A 171 10.97 2.26 -2.31
N LEU A 172 10.99 3.27 -3.18
CA LEU A 172 11.66 4.54 -2.98
C LEU A 172 10.68 5.65 -3.35
N GLY A 173 10.43 6.59 -2.46
CA GLY A 173 9.40 7.58 -2.71
C GLY A 173 9.29 8.64 -1.66
N THR A 174 8.18 9.37 -1.70
CA THR A 174 7.94 10.52 -0.84
C THR A 174 6.53 10.53 -0.27
N ASN A 175 6.39 11.15 0.90
CA ASN A 175 5.11 11.56 1.45
C ASN A 175 5.01 13.09 1.44
N GLY A 176 3.78 13.59 1.30
CA GLY A 176 3.43 15.01 1.46
C GLY A 176 2.22 15.15 2.37
N VAL A 177 2.44 15.01 3.68
CA VAL A 177 1.37 15.00 4.70
C VAL A 177 1.30 16.29 5.53
N GLY A 178 2.34 17.13 5.50
CA GLY A 178 2.37 18.41 6.20
C GLY A 178 2.38 18.34 7.74
N ALA A 179 2.39 17.14 8.33
CA ALA A 179 2.36 16.95 9.77
C ALA A 179 3.61 17.49 10.47
N LYS A 180 3.41 18.10 11.64
CA LYS A 180 4.45 18.71 12.46
C LYS A 180 4.22 18.34 13.92
N SER A 181 5.28 17.94 14.62
CA SER A 181 5.23 17.76 16.06
C SER A 181 4.91 19.08 16.77
N ASN A 182 4.62 19.00 18.07
CA ASN A 182 4.46 20.17 18.94
C ASN A 182 5.71 21.07 18.99
N SER A 183 6.89 20.53 18.65
CA SER A 183 8.14 21.28 18.51
C SER A 183 8.33 21.94 17.13
N GLY A 184 7.35 21.80 16.23
CA GLY A 184 7.37 22.32 14.86
C GLY A 184 8.15 21.49 13.85
N GLN A 185 8.72 20.35 14.27
CA GLN A 185 9.50 19.46 13.40
C GLN A 185 8.58 18.63 12.52
N SER A 186 8.86 18.61 11.21
CA SER A 186 8.11 17.77 10.28
C SER A 186 8.50 16.30 10.46
N TYR A 187 7.52 15.40 10.34
CA TYR A 187 7.74 13.95 10.44
C TYR A 187 6.91 13.22 9.40
N LEU A 188 7.34 12.01 9.02
CA LEU A 188 6.71 11.20 7.97
C LEU A 188 6.50 11.99 6.66
N ASN A 189 7.41 12.90 6.33
CA ASN A 189 7.36 13.80 5.18
C ASN A 189 8.70 13.76 4.44
N GLY A 190 8.67 13.96 3.12
CA GLY A 190 9.87 13.82 2.28
C GLY A 190 10.19 12.37 1.92
N PHE A 191 11.46 12.09 1.63
CA PHE A 191 11.91 10.84 1.03
C PHE A 191 11.95 9.65 2.00
N SER A 192 11.70 8.45 1.48
CA SER A 192 11.85 7.18 2.17
C SER A 192 12.32 6.06 1.29
N ALA A 193 12.94 5.09 1.96
CA ALA A 193 13.14 3.76 1.44
C ALA A 193 12.33 2.74 2.24
N SER A 194 11.75 1.78 1.54
CA SER A 194 11.13 0.60 2.13
C SER A 194 11.55 -0.66 1.38
N THR A 195 11.54 -1.77 2.11
CA THR A 195 11.84 -3.09 1.57
C THR A 195 10.94 -4.13 2.19
N GLY A 196 10.60 -5.18 1.46
CA GLY A 196 9.68 -6.18 1.97
C GLY A 196 9.54 -7.43 1.13
N LEU A 197 8.67 -8.31 1.64
CA LEU A 197 8.26 -9.53 0.98
C LEU A 197 6.78 -9.42 0.59
N ARG A 198 6.44 -9.97 -0.56
CA ARG A 198 5.06 -10.07 -1.05
C ARG A 198 4.76 -11.50 -1.45
N VAL A 199 3.55 -11.95 -1.12
CA VAL A 199 3.03 -13.27 -1.44
C VAL A 199 1.75 -13.10 -2.24
N TYR A 200 1.64 -13.85 -3.33
CA TYR A 200 0.49 -13.89 -4.22
C TYR A 200 -0.32 -15.15 -3.94
N LEU A 201 -1.61 -14.94 -3.60
CA LEU A 201 -2.56 -15.99 -3.26
C LEU A 201 -3.28 -16.47 -4.52
#